data_AF-A0AAT9HY14-F1
#
_entry.id   AF-A0AAT9HY14-F1
#
_cell.length_a   1.000
_cell.length_b   1.000
_cell.length_c   1.000
_cell.angle_alpha   90.00
_cell.angle_beta   90.00
_cell.angle_gamma   90.00
#
_symmetry.space_group_name_H-M   'P 1'
#
loop_
_entity.id
_entity.type
_entity.pdbx_description
1 polymer ?
#
loop_
_entity_poly.entity_id
_entity_poly.type
_entity_poly.pdbx_seq_one_letter_code
_entity_poly.pdbx_strand_id
1 'polypeptide(L)' 'MTELELRVGRETHRIAVDLLGADESRPGTRETVQGLLDMARGLGLANLLTDDGARRERVVSQWAALLEQALD' A
#
# COMPACT_ATOMS: atom_id res chain seq x y z
N MET A 1 -2.50 -20.18 -2.83
CA MET A 1 -3.23 -18.90 -3.02
C MET A 1 -4.10 -19.05 -4.24
N THR A 2 -5.36 -18.65 -4.16
CA THR A 2 -6.37 -18.85 -5.21
C THR A 2 -6.13 -17.92 -6.41
N GLU A 3 -6.61 -18.31 -7.60
CA GLU A 3 -6.49 -17.50 -8.82
C GLU A 3 -7.12 -16.10 -8.66
N LEU A 4 -8.21 -16.02 -7.90
CA LEU A 4 -8.90 -14.76 -7.60
C LEU A 4 -8.02 -13.81 -6.78
N GLU A 5 -7.36 -14.29 -5.73
CA GLU A 5 -6.49 -13.47 -4.88
C GLU A 5 -5.34 -12.87 -5.68
N LEU A 6 -4.74 -13.66 -6.57
CA LEU A 6 -3.67 -13.18 -7.46
C LEU A 6 -4.18 -12.11 -8.43
N ARG A 7 -5.38 -12.28 -8.99
CA ARG A 7 -5.98 -11.30 -9.91
C ARG A 7 -6.31 -10.00 -9.19
N VAL A 8 -6.93 -10.08 -8.01
CA VAL A 8 -7.25 -8.92 -7.18
C VAL A 8 -5.98 -8.18 -6.77
N GLY A 9 -4.94 -8.89 -6.33
CA GLY A 9 -3.66 -8.28 -5.94
C GLY A 9 -3.02 -7.47 -7.07
N ARG A 10 -2.97 -8.03 -8.30
CA ARG A 10 -2.44 -7.31 -9.47
C ARG A 10 -3.26 -6.07 -9.83
N GLU A 11 -4.58 -6.19 -9.76
CA GLU A 11 -5.47 -5.09 -10.12
C GLU A 11 -5.38 -3.95 -9.11
N THR A 12 -5.34 -4.27 -7.81
CA THR A 12 -5.12 -3.28 -6.75
C THR A 12 -3.78 -2.57 -6.92
N HIS A 13 -2.71 -3.32 -7.26
CA HIS A 13 -1.40 -2.74 -7.56
C HIS A 13 -1.46 -1.75 -8.73
N ARG A 14 -2.07 -2.16 -9.84
CA ARG A 14 -2.24 -1.31 -11.02
C ARG A 14 -2.98 -0.02 -10.69
N ILE A 15 -4.10 -0.11 -9.96
CA ILE A 15 -4.87 1.06 -9.54
C ILE A 15 -4.04 1.96 -8.62
N ALA A 16 -3.26 1.40 -7.70
CA ALA A 16 -2.41 2.18 -6.80
C ALA A 16 -1.32 2.96 -7.57
N VAL A 17 -0.67 2.30 -8.54
CA VAL A 17 0.31 2.96 -9.43
C VAL A 17 -0.35 4.12 -10.18
N ASP A 18 -1.51 3.89 -10.77
CA ASP A 18 -2.25 4.91 -11.53
C ASP A 18 -2.65 6.11 -10.64
N LEU A 19 -3.15 5.85 -9.44
CA LEU A 19 -3.59 6.90 -8.50
C LEU A 19 -2.43 7.69 -7.89
N LEU A 20 -1.30 7.05 -7.67
CA LEU A 20 -0.09 7.68 -7.13
C LEU A 20 0.74 8.39 -8.21
N GLY A 21 0.41 8.22 -9.49
CA GLY A 21 1.23 8.72 -10.60
C GLY A 21 2.63 8.11 -10.62
N ALA A 22 2.78 6.89 -10.10
CA ALA A 22 4.08 6.27 -9.86
C ALA A 22 4.72 5.77 -11.17
N ASP A 23 5.97 6.15 -11.42
CA ASP A 23 6.75 5.64 -12.57
C ASP A 23 7.51 4.37 -12.19
N GLU A 24 6.95 3.21 -12.50
CA GLU A 24 7.56 1.90 -12.20
C GLU A 24 8.83 1.59 -13.01
N SER A 25 9.25 2.46 -13.94
CA SER A 25 10.57 2.33 -14.58
C SER A 25 11.71 2.81 -13.67
N ARG A 26 11.40 3.63 -12.65
CA ARG A 26 12.37 4.09 -11.65
C ARG A 26 12.65 2.94 -10.65
N PRO A 27 13.93 2.66 -10.34
CA PRO A 27 14.29 1.62 -9.38
C PRO A 27 13.61 1.83 -8.02
N GLY A 28 12.98 0.79 -7.47
CA GLY A 28 12.37 0.82 -6.14
C GLY A 28 10.93 1.33 -6.09
N THR A 29 10.40 1.91 -7.17
CA THR A 29 9.02 2.43 -7.19
C THR A 29 8.00 1.29 -7.08
N ARG A 30 8.20 0.20 -7.82
CA ARG A 30 7.32 -0.98 -7.75
C ARG A 30 7.28 -1.56 -6.34
N GLU A 31 8.46 -1.75 -5.74
CA GLU A 31 8.62 -2.32 -4.40
C GLU A 31 8.00 -1.42 -3.33
N THR A 32 8.10 -0.09 -3.51
CA THR A 32 7.51 0.89 -2.60
C THR A 32 5.97 0.82 -2.62
N VAL A 33 5.37 0.77 -3.82
CA VAL A 33 3.91 0.61 -3.97
C VAL A 33 3.43 -0.73 -3.41
N GLN A 34 4.20 -1.81 -3.62
CA GLN A 34 3.89 -3.11 -3.02
C GLN A 34 3.94 -3.07 -1.49
N GLY A 35 4.98 -2.45 -0.92
CA GLY A 35 5.13 -2.29 0.53
C GLY A 35 3.98 -1.49 1.15
N LEU A 36 3.53 -0.43 0.47
CA LEU A 36 2.31 0.31 0.86
C LEU A 36 1.08 -0.60 0.91
N LEU A 37 0.85 -1.39 -0.13
CA LEU A 37 -0.32 -2.27 -0.22
C LEU A 37 -0.28 -3.40 0.80
N ASP A 38 0.91 -3.93 1.10
CA ASP A 38 1.11 -4.93 2.14
C ASP A 38 0.82 -4.34 3.54
N MET A 39 1.28 -3.11 3.80
CA MET A 39 0.95 -2.40 5.03
C MET A 39 -0.54 -2.14 5.16
N ALA A 40 -1.19 -1.61 4.11
CA ALA A 40 -2.63 -1.34 4.10
C ALA A 40 -3.44 -2.62 4.37
N ARG A 41 -3.04 -3.75 3.78
CA ARG A 41 -3.62 -5.06 4.06
C ARG A 41 -3.45 -5.46 5.52
N GLY A 42 -2.25 -5.29 6.08
CA GLY A 42 -1.96 -5.56 7.49
C GLY A 42 -2.83 -4.74 8.45
N LEU A 43 -3.04 -3.44 8.16
CA LEU A 43 -3.94 -2.58 8.94
C LEU A 43 -5.40 -3.00 8.83
N GLY A 44 -5.85 -3.44 7.64
CA GLY A 44 -7.20 -3.96 7.43
C GLY A 44 -7.49 -5.22 8.26
N LEU A 45 -6.52 -6.13 8.34
CA LEU A 45 -6.61 -7.33 9.19
C LEU A 45 -6.60 -6.97 10.69
N ALA A 46 -5.74 -6.03 11.11
CA ALA A 46 -5.65 -5.63 12.51
C ALA A 46 -6.94 -4.98 13.04
N ASN A 47 -7.66 -4.24 12.19
CA ASN A 47 -8.91 -3.58 12.56
C ASN A 47 -10.05 -4.55 12.93
N LEU A 48 -9.92 -5.84 12.60
CA LEU A 48 -10.89 -6.86 12.98
C LEU A 48 -10.70 -7.39 14.42
N LEU A 49 -9.58 -7.07 15.06
CA LEU A 49 -9.21 -7.62 16.37
C LEU A 49 -9.39 -6.62 17.52
N THR A 50 -9.10 -5.34 17.29
CA THR A 50 -9.21 -4.27 18.29
C THR A 50 -9.41 -2.92 17.61
N ASP A 51 -10.19 -2.00 18.22
CA ASP A 51 -10.22 -0.61 17.78
C ASP A 51 -8.89 0.07 18.11
N ASP A 52 -8.09 0.28 17.06
CA ASP A 52 -6.73 0.80 17.12
C ASP A 52 -6.55 2.03 16.21
N GLY A 53 -7.64 2.79 16.00
CA GLY A 53 -7.66 3.96 15.11
C GLY A 53 -6.48 4.92 15.29
N ALA A 54 -6.17 5.32 16.52
CA ALA A 54 -5.11 6.29 16.82
C ALA A 54 -3.69 5.81 16.47
N ARG A 55 -3.42 4.50 16.48
CA ARG A 55 -2.15 3.96 15.99
C ARG A 55 -2.15 3.92 14.46
N ARG A 56 -3.26 3.47 13.85
CA ARG A 56 -3.39 3.40 12.38
C ARG A 56 -3.23 4.76 11.71
N GLU A 57 -3.85 5.80 12.24
CA GLU A 57 -3.71 7.16 11.72
C GLU A 57 -2.25 7.59 11.66
N ARG A 58 -1.48 7.36 12.74
CA ARG A 58 -0.05 7.67 12.77
C ARG A 58 0.75 6.87 11.73
N VAL A 59 0.44 5.59 11.56
CA VAL A 59 1.10 4.73 10.57
C VAL A 59 0.80 5.21 9.15
N VAL A 60 -0.47 5.50 8.83
CA VAL A 60 -0.88 5.99 7.51
C VAL A 60 -0.21 7.32 7.20
N SER A 61 -0.20 8.27 8.14
CA SER A 61 0.47 9.56 7.95
C SER A 61 1.97 9.40 7.69
N GLN A 62 2.65 8.51 8.40
CA GLN A 62 4.06 8.25 8.15
C GLN A 62 4.30 7.64 6.76
N TRP A 63 3.45 6.71 6.33
CA TRP A 63 3.56 6.11 5.00
C TRP A 63 3.29 7.10 3.88
N ALA A 64 2.36 8.04 4.06
CA ALA A 64 2.13 9.12 3.10
C ALA A 64 3.42 9.95 2.89
N ALA A 65 4.09 10.34 3.97
CA ALA A 65 5.35 11.09 3.90
C ALA A 65 6.49 10.29 3.23
N LEU A 66 6.55 8.98 3.45
CA LEU A 66 7.53 8.10 2.80
C LEU A 66 7.26 7.95 1.31
N LEU A 67 5.99 7.84 0.91
CA LEU A 67 5.60 7.76 -0.50
C LEU A 67 5.95 9.04 -1.25
N GLU A 68 5.65 10.21 -0.67
CA GLU A 68 5.99 11.50 -1.27
C GLU A 68 7.50 11.59 -1.53
N GLN A 69 8.32 11.26 -0.53
CA GLN A 69 9.78 11.23 -0.69
C GLN A 69 10.30 10.20 -1.70
N ALA A 70 9.62 9.06 -1.83
CA ALA A 70 10.07 7.97 -2.69
C ALA A 70 9.60 8.11 -4.14
N LEU A 71 8.53 8.89 -4.40
CA LEU A 71 7.89 9.00 -5.70
C LEU A 71 8.14 10.34 -6.41
N ASP A 72 8.62 11.36 -5.70
CA ASP A 72 9.17 12.60 -6.30
C ASP A 72 10.43 12.31 -7.16
#